data_AF-A0A1Q6M0C2-F1
#
_entry.id   AF-A0A1Q6M0C2-F1
#
_cell.length_a   1.000
_cell.length_b   1.000
_cell.length_c   1.000
_cell.angle_alpha   90.00
_cell.angle_beta   90.00
_cell.angle_gamma   90.00
#
_symmetry.space_group_name_H-M   'P 1'
#
loop_
_entity.id
_entity.type
_entity.pdbx_description
1 polymer ?
#
loop_
_entity_poly.entity_id
_entity_poly.type
_entity_poly.pdbx_seq_one_letter_code
_entity_poly.pdbx_strand_id
1 'polypeptide(L)'
;MMDSLKNKIVKLENNKEYFVLETLIDNNINYMLLLNLVDDKEIKIVKMILDNGEEYFVEITDDKELTSLKSRFKDILDEQKKKIIEN
;
A
#
# COMPACT_ATOMS: atom_id res chain seq x y z
N MET A 1 3.64 13.59 15.02
CA MET A 1 2.54 13.02 14.21
C MET A 1 3.20 12.47 12.96
N MET A 2 2.98 11.21 12.64
CA MET A 2 3.45 10.66 11.36
C MET A 2 2.48 11.21 10.32
N ASP A 3 2.95 12.11 9.44
CA ASP A 3 2.10 12.67 8.40
C ASP A 3 1.57 11.54 7.54
N SER A 4 0.25 11.49 7.33
CA SER A 4 -0.36 10.47 6.47
C SER A 4 0.34 10.52 5.11
N LEU A 5 0.88 9.37 4.68
CA LEU A 5 1.48 9.21 3.36
C LEU A 5 0.42 9.12 2.25
N LYS A 6 -0.87 9.16 2.58
CA LYS A 6 -1.95 9.13 1.60
C LYS A 6 -1.78 10.24 0.57
N ASN A 7 -2.04 9.92 -0.69
CA ASN A 7 -1.88 10.80 -1.85
C ASN A 7 -0.44 11.26 -2.11
N LYS A 8 0.57 10.57 -1.57
CA LYS A 8 1.97 10.79 -1.91
C LYS A 8 2.46 9.72 -2.88
N ILE A 9 3.57 10.02 -3.55
CA ILE A 9 4.33 9.04 -4.34
C ILE A 9 5.44 8.49 -3.45
N VAL A 10 5.58 7.17 -3.43
CA VAL A 10 6.68 6.46 -2.76
C VAL A 10 7.44 5.63 -3.77
N LYS A 11 8.74 5.48 -3.54
CA LYS A 11 9.61 4.63 -4.36
C LYS A 11 10.03 3.42 -3.54
N LEU A 12 9.73 2.22 -4.04
CA LEU A 12 10.14 0.98 -3.40
C LEU A 12 11.55 0.58 -3.86
N GLU A 13 12.14 -0.41 -3.18
CA GLU A 13 13.51 -0.89 -3.47
C GLU A 13 13.71 -1.37 -4.91
N ASN A 14 12.65 -1.81 -5.58
CA ASN A 14 12.66 -2.20 -6.99
C ASN A 14 12.76 -1.01 -7.96
N ASN A 15 13.00 0.20 -7.46
CA ASN A 15 13.01 1.47 -8.19
C ASN A 15 11.70 1.87 -8.86
N LYS A 16 10.61 1.13 -8.67
CA LYS A 16 9.30 1.52 -9.17
C LYS A 16 8.66 2.54 -8.24
N GLU A 17 7.95 3.47 -8.84
CA GLU A 17 7.17 4.48 -8.14
C GLU A 17 5.72 4.03 -8.01
N TYR A 18 5.16 4.24 -6.82
CA TYR A 18 3.80 3.89 -6.48
C TYR A 18 3.09 5.07 -5.86
N PHE A 19 1.81 5.23 -6.20
CA PHE A 19 0.91 6.17 -5.55
C PHE A 19 0.27 5.52 -4.32
N VAL A 20 0.29 6.22 -3.19
CA VAL A 20 -0.34 5.75 -1.95
C VAL A 20 -1.84 6.06 -2.00
N LEU A 21 -2.64 5.02 -2.23
CA LEU A 21 -4.11 5.11 -2.28
C LEU A 21 -4.70 5.32 -0.88
N GLU A 22 -4.20 4.59 0.11
CA GLU A 22 -4.70 4.64 1.48
C GLU A 22 -3.65 4.18 2.49
N THR A 23 -3.75 4.71 3.70
CA THR A 23 -2.93 4.32 4.85
C THR A 23 -3.80 3.76 5.96
N LEU A 24 -3.36 2.68 6.61
CA LEU A 24 -4.03 2.07 7.75
C LEU A 24 -3.01 1.84 8.87
N ILE A 25 -3.35 2.23 10.10
CA ILE A 25 -2.53 1.92 11.27
C ILE A 25 -3.22 0.80 12.05
N ASP A 26 -2.52 -0.31 12.27
CA ASP A 26 -2.98 -1.40 13.13
C ASP A 26 -1.83 -1.94 13.95
N ASN A 27 -2.02 -2.12 15.26
CA ASN A 27 -0.98 -2.55 16.20
C ASN A 27 0.36 -1.80 16.07
N ASN A 28 0.31 -0.47 15.88
CA ASN A 28 1.46 0.40 15.63
C ASN A 28 2.26 0.09 14.35
N ILE A 29 1.69 -0.69 13.43
CA ILE A 29 2.23 -0.94 12.11
C ILE A 29 1.46 -0.09 11.10
N ASN A 30 2.19 0.67 10.30
CA ASN A 30 1.62 1.46 9.21
C ASN A 30 1.55 0.61 7.94
N TYR A 31 0.35 0.27 7.52
CA TYR A 31 0.07 -0.41 6.26
C TYR A 31 -0.31 0.59 5.19
N MET A 32 0.09 0.30 3.95
CA MET A 32 -0.22 1.13 2.79
C MET A 32 -0.75 0.30 1.65
N LEU A 33 -1.79 0.81 1.01
CA LEU A 33 -2.27 0.34 -0.27
C LEU A 33 -1.64 1.20 -1.37
N LEU A 34 -0.92 0.55 -2.28
CA LEU A 34 -0.09 1.18 -3.30
C LEU A 34 -0.60 0.82 -4.70
N LEU A 35 -0.68 1.81 -5.58
CA LEU A 35 -0.92 1.64 -7.01
C LEU A 35 0.37 1.90 -7.79
N ASN A 36 0.83 0.96 -8.61
CA ASN A 36 1.99 1.20 -9.46
C ASN A 36 1.65 2.26 -10.52
N LEU A 37 2.50 3.27 -10.67
CA LEU A 37 2.29 4.36 -11.62
C LEU A 37 2.57 3.98 -13.09
N VAL A 38 3.33 2.91 -13.31
CA VAL A 38 3.69 2.40 -14.64
C VAL A 38 2.71 1.31 -15.10
N ASP A 39 2.25 0.49 -14.16
CA ASP A 39 1.29 -0.58 -14.40
C ASP A 39 0.10 -0.40 -13.45
N ASP A 40 -0.90 0.35 -13.89
CA ASP A 40 -2.10 0.67 -13.09
C ASP A 40 -2.96 -0.56 -12.72
N LYS A 41 -2.57 -1.75 -13.20
CA LYS A 41 -3.16 -3.04 -12.81
C LYS A 41 -2.44 -3.67 -11.62
N GLU A 42 -1.25 -3.20 -11.28
CA GLU A 42 -0.45 -3.67 -10.16
C GLU A 42 -0.79 -2.88 -8.89
N ILE A 43 -1.53 -3.52 -7.98
CA ILE A 43 -1.82 -3.02 -6.63
C ILE A 43 -1.02 -3.84 -5.61
N LYS A 44 -0.34 -3.15 -4.67
CA LYS A 44 0.42 -3.77 -3.58
C LYS A 44 -0.10 -3.33 -2.21
N ILE A 45 0.05 -4.22 -1.24
CA ILE A 45 -0.11 -3.90 0.18
C ILE A 45 1.25 -4.13 0.83
N VAL A 46 1.77 -3.10 1.50
CA VAL A 46 3.06 -3.16 2.20
C VAL A 46 2.90 -2.63 3.62
N LYS A 47 3.82 -3.01 4.50
CA LYS A 47 4.00 -2.35 5.80
C LYS A 47 5.23 -1.45 5.77
N MET A 48 5.13 -0.31 6.44
CA MET A 48 6.24 0.56 6.73
C MET A 48 6.84 0.18 8.08
N ILE A 49 8.15 0.07 8.12
CA ILE A 49 8.92 -0.15 9.33
C ILE A 49 9.88 1.04 9.48
N LEU A 50 9.98 1.56 10.70
CA LEU A 50 11.02 2.51 11.05
C LEU A 50 12.16 1.75 11.72
N ASP A 51 13.35 1.79 11.10
CA ASP A 51 14.57 1.26 11.70
C ASP A 51 15.67 2.32 11.66
N ASN A 52 16.28 2.62 12.81
CA ASN A 52 17.28 3.68 12.98
C ASN A 52 16.92 5.06 12.41
N GLY A 53 15.62 5.39 12.35
CA GLY A 53 15.12 6.66 11.79
C GLY A 53 14.94 6.65 10.27
N GLU A 54 15.18 5.52 9.62
CA GLU A 54 14.92 5.30 8.20
C GLU A 54 13.63 4.50 7.99
N GLU A 55 12.90 4.84 6.93
CA GLU A 55 11.64 4.18 6.56
C GLU A 55 11.89 3.06 5.55
N TYR A 56 11.44 1.86 5.88
CA TYR A 56 11.53 0.67 5.03
C TYR A 56 10.14 0.17 4.67
N PHE A 57 9.94 -0.21 3.42
CA PHE A 57 8.69 -0.76 2.92
C PHE A 57 8.84 -2.27 2.69
N VAL A 58 8.06 -3.06 3.41
CA VAL A 58 8.18 -4.53 3.40
C VAL A 58 6.87 -5.15 2.91
N GLU A 59 6.99 -6.15 2.04
CA GLU A 59 5.83 -6.92 1.56
C GLU A 59 5.21 -7.76 2.68
N ILE A 60 3.90 -7.99 2.59
CA ILE A 60 3.18 -8.85 3.52
C ILE A 60 3.31 -10.30 3.04
N THR A 61 4.07 -11.09 3.78
CA THR A 61 4.30 -12.52 3.48
C THR A 61 3.34 -13.45 4.21
N ASP A 62 2.65 -12.98 5.25
CA ASP A 62 1.67 -13.76 5.98
C ASP A 62 0.29 -13.67 5.31
N ASP A 63 -0.25 -14.81 4.87
CA ASP A 63 -1.51 -14.87 4.12
C ASP A 63 -2.72 -14.43 4.95
N LYS A 64 -2.72 -14.69 6.26
CA LYS A 64 -3.84 -14.31 7.14
C LYS A 64 -3.87 -12.81 7.33
N GLU A 65 -2.71 -12.21 7.58
CA GLU A 65 -2.49 -10.77 7.64
C GLU A 65 -2.90 -10.13 6.31
N LEU A 66 -2.41 -10.63 5.18
CA LEU A 66 -2.75 -10.12 3.86
C LEU A 66 -4.25 -10.20 3.57
N THR A 67 -4.89 -11.30 3.92
CA THR A 67 -6.35 -11.47 3.75
C THR A 67 -7.13 -10.48 4.60
N SER A 68 -6.73 -10.28 5.85
CA SER A 68 -7.31 -9.29 6.75
C SER A 68 -7.18 -7.87 6.18
N LEU A 69 -5.99 -7.49 5.72
CA LEU A 69 -5.73 -6.18 5.13
C LEU A 69 -6.54 -5.97 3.84
N LYS A 70 -6.63 -6.97 2.96
CA LYS A 70 -7.49 -6.92 1.76
C LYS A 70 -8.95 -6.66 2.12
N SER A 71 -9.46 -7.28 3.19
CA SER A 71 -10.83 -7.01 3.67
C SER A 71 -10.99 -5.58 4.16
N ARG A 72 -9.96 -4.99 4.79
CA ARG A 72 -10.01 -3.61 5.29
C ARG A 72 -9.90 -2.57 4.18
N PHE A 73 -9.16 -2.88 3.12
CA PHE A 73 -9.04 -2.04 1.92
C PHE A 73 -10.08 -2.35 0.84
N LYS A 74 -11.08 -3.21 1.13
CA LYS A 74 -11.99 -3.78 0.14
C LYS A 74 -12.64 -2.73 -0.74
N ASP A 75 -13.18 -1.66 -0.16
CA ASP A 75 -13.94 -0.65 -0.92
C ASP A 75 -13.06 0.07 -1.95
N ILE A 76 -11.82 0.42 -1.58
CA ILE A 76 -10.85 1.05 -2.48
C ILE A 76 -10.39 0.05 -3.54
N LEU A 77 -10.11 -1.20 -3.14
CA LEU A 77 -9.72 -2.26 -4.07
C LEU A 77 -10.81 -2.51 -5.13
N ASP A 78 -12.06 -2.55 -4.71
CA ASP A 78 -13.20 -2.74 -5.61
C ASP A 78 -13.37 -1.54 -6.56
N GLU A 79 -13.13 -0.32 -6.08
CA GLU A 79 -13.12 0.89 -6.92
C GLU A 79 -12.01 0.87 -7.97
N GLN A 80 -10.78 0.52 -7.59
CA GLN A 80 -9.65 0.45 -8.54
C GLN A 80 -9.86 -0.67 -9.56
N LYS A 81 -10.38 -1.83 -9.15
CA LYS A 81 -10.72 -2.92 -10.08
C LYS A 81 -11.74 -2.49 -11.13
N LYS A 82 -12.75 -1.70 -10.77
CA LYS A 82 -13.72 -1.17 -11.73
C LYS A 82 -13.03 -0.28 -12.78
N LYS A 83 -12.18 0.64 -12.33
CA LYS A 83 -11.41 1.53 -13.23
C LYS A 83 -10.50 0.76 -14.19
N ILE A 84 -9.88 -0.33 -13.73
CA ILE A 84 -9.02 -1.18 -14.56
C ILE A 84 -9.82 -1.94 -15.63
N ILE A 85 -11.06 -2.36 -15.33
CA ILE A 85 -11.91 -3.11 -16.27
C ILE A 85 -12.52 -2.20 -17.33
N GLU A 86 -12.74 -0.93 -17.00
CA GLU A 86 -13.37 0.07 -17.87
C GLU A 86 -12.39 0.73 -18.87
N ASN A 87 -11.07 0.51 -18.72
CA ASN A 87 -9.99 1.01 -19.58
C ASN A 87 -9.42 -0.08 -20.50
#